data_AF-A0A239XBS2-F1
#
_entry.id   AF-A0A239XBS2-F1
#
_cell.length_a   1.000
_cell.length_b   1.000
_cell.length_c   1.000
_cell.angle_alpha   90.00
_cell.angle_beta   90.00
_cell.angle_gamma   90.00
#
_symmetry.space_group_name_H-M   'P 1'
#
loop_
_entity.id
_entity.type
_entity.pdbx_description
1 polymer ?
#
loop_
_entity_poly.entity_id
_entity_poly.type
_entity_poly.pdbx_seq_one_letter_code
_entity_poly.pdbx_strand_id
1 'polypeptide(L)' 'MPNKQKTFEENLNDLETIVAQLEGGDVPLEKAIEQFQKGMTLSKELQKTLQDAEKTLVKVMQPDGSEVEMDI' A
#
# COMPACT_ATOMS: atom_id res chain seq x y z
N MET A 1 -22.33 4.35 10.52
CA MET A 1 -21.60 3.07 10.73
C MET A 1 -20.12 3.39 10.61
N PRO A 2 -19.23 2.89 11.48
CA PRO A 2 -17.81 3.21 11.37
C PRO A 2 -17.26 2.54 10.11
N ASN A 3 -16.71 3.35 9.21
CA ASN A 3 -16.04 2.87 8.01
C ASN A 3 -14.76 2.16 8.48
N LYS A 4 -14.77 0.82 8.50
CA LYS A 4 -13.63 0.03 8.96
C LYS A 4 -12.56 0.12 7.86
N GLN A 5 -11.47 0.83 8.13
CA GLN A 5 -10.32 0.84 7.23
C GLN A 5 -9.81 -0.60 7.07
N LYS A 6 -9.57 -1.00 5.82
CA LYS A 6 -8.93 -2.27 5.50
C LYS A 6 -7.52 -2.30 6.07
N THR A 7 -7.08 -3.50 6.47
CA THR A 7 -5.70 -3.80 6.84
C THR A 7 -4.77 -3.71 5.63
N PHE A 8 -3.47 -3.69 5.88
CA PHE A 8 -2.46 -3.69 4.81
C PHE A 8 -2.60 -4.93 3.93
N GLU A 9 -2.77 -6.10 4.55
CA GLU A 9 -2.90 -7.40 3.91
C GLU A 9 -4.17 -7.48 3.05
N GLU A 10 -5.29 -6.94 3.54
CA GLU A 10 -6.54 -6.86 2.76
C GLU A 10 -6.38 -5.95 1.53
N ASN A 11 -5.69 -4.81 1.68
CA ASN A 11 -5.42 -3.92 0.55
C ASN A 11 -4.41 -4.53 -0.44
N LEU A 12 -3.42 -5.29 0.04
CA LEU A 12 -2.47 -5.99 -0.83
C LEU A 12 -3.19 -7.06 -1.66
N ASN A 13 -4.05 -7.87 -1.03
CA ASN A 13 -4.85 -8.88 -1.72
C ASN A 13 -5.83 -8.27 -2.74
N ASP A 14 -6.42 -7.12 -2.43
CA ASP A 14 -7.20 -6.35 -3.39
C ASP A 14 -6.36 -5.91 -4.61
N LEU A 15 -5.11 -5.47 -4.41
CA LEU A 15 -4.21 -5.08 -5.50
C LEU A 15 -3.86 -6.27 -6.39
N GLU A 16 -3.51 -7.41 -5.78
CA GLU A 16 -3.20 -8.66 -6.50
C GLU A 16 -4.39 -9.12 -7.36
N THR A 17 -5.60 -9.01 -6.81
CA THR A 17 -6.83 -9.33 -7.54
C THR A 17 -7.01 -8.42 -8.76
N ILE A 18 -6.74 -7.11 -8.61
CA ILE A 18 -6.82 -6.14 -9.71
C ILE A 18 -5.81 -6.49 -10.80
N VAL A 19 -4.56 -6.80 -10.43
CA VAL A 19 -3.50 -7.19 -11.37
C VAL A 19 -3.91 -8.45 -12.14
N ALA A 20 -4.36 -9.50 -11.43
CA ALA A 20 -4.79 -10.74 -12.06
C ALA A 20 -5.95 -10.53 -13.05
N GLN A 21 -6.90 -9.64 -12.74
CA GLN A 21 -8.00 -9.30 -13.64
C GLN A 21 -7.50 -8.59 -14.90
N LEU A 22 -6.56 -7.66 -14.77
CA LEU A 22 -5.98 -6.93 -15.90
C LEU A 22 -5.13 -7.84 -16.79
N GLU A 23 -4.36 -8.76 -16.21
CA GLU A 23 -3.54 -9.74 -16.93
C GLU A 23 -4.39 -10.78 -17.67
N GLY A 24 -5.60 -11.08 -17.16
CA GLY A 24 -6.53 -12.03 -17.77
C GLY A 24 -7.05 -11.61 -19.15
N GLY A 25 -6.94 -10.32 -19.52
CA GLY A 25 -7.22 -9.83 -20.89
C GLY A 25 -8.68 -9.82 -21.33
N ASP A 26 -9.60 -10.45 -20.58
CA ASP A 26 -11.04 -10.54 -20.89
C ASP A 26 -11.88 -9.42 -20.24
N VAL A 27 -11.22 -8.31 -19.87
CA VAL A 27 -11.85 -7.16 -19.22
C VAL A 27 -12.13 -6.07 -20.28
N PRO A 28 -13.39 -5.59 -20.42
CA PRO A 28 -13.70 -4.47 -21.31
C PRO A 28 -12.82 -3.25 -21.03
N LEU A 29 -12.46 -2.50 -22.08
CA LEU A 29 -11.51 -1.38 -21.98
C LEU A 29 -11.88 -0.37 -20.89
N GLU A 30 -13.15 0.02 -20.80
CA GLU A 30 -13.62 0.96 -19.78
C GLU A 30 -13.41 0.42 -18.36
N LYS A 31 -13.65 -0.88 -18.16
CA LYS A 31 -13.41 -1.56 -16.88
C LYS A 31 -11.93 -1.70 -16.59
N ALA A 32 -11.10 -1.96 -17.60
CA ALA A 32 -9.66 -2.03 -17.44
C ALA A 32 -9.08 -0.69 -16.98
N ILE A 33 -9.58 0.43 -17.51
CA ILE A 33 -9.18 1.77 -17.08
C ILE A 33 -9.58 2.03 -15.62
N GLU A 34 -10.81 1.68 -15.23
CA GLU A 34 -11.27 1.81 -13.84
C GLU A 34 -10.41 0.98 -12.88
N GLN A 35 -10.15 -0.28 -13.22
CA GLN A 35 -9.33 -1.19 -12.41
C GLN A 35 -7.88 -0.70 -12.31
N PHE A 36 -7.31 -0.20 -13.40
CA PHE A 36 -5.97 0.37 -13.41
C PHE A 36 -5.86 1.58 -12.48
N GLN A 37 -6.82 2.51 -12.53
CA GLN A 37 -6.84 3.68 -11.64
C GLN A 37 -6.96 3.27 -10.17
N LYS A 38 -7.82 2.29 -9.87
CA LYS A 38 -7.97 1.74 -8.53
C LYS A 38 -6.66 1.09 -8.06
N GLY A 39 -6.05 0.25 -8.89
CA GLY A 39 -4.77 -0.40 -8.60
C GLY A 39 -3.64 0.61 -8.34
N MET A 40 -3.55 1.67 -9.15
CA MET A 40 -2.58 2.75 -8.93
C MET A 40 -2.78 3.49 -7.61
N THR A 41 -4.02 3.72 -7.21
CA THR A 41 -4.33 4.35 -5.92
C THR A 41 -3.92 3.43 -4.77
N LEU A 42 -4.31 2.17 -4.83
CA LEU A 42 -4.02 1.18 -3.80
C LEU A 42 -2.51 0.94 -3.66
N SER A 43 -1.79 0.86 -4.78
CA SER A 43 -0.33 0.72 -4.82
C SER A 43 0.37 1.88 -4.10
N LYS A 44 -0.07 3.12 -4.35
CA LYS A 44 0.47 4.30 -3.66
C LYS A 44 0.20 4.28 -2.16
N GLU A 45 -0.99 3.84 -1.75
CA GLU A 45 -1.33 3.72 -0.33
C GLU A 45 -0.48 2.68 0.38
N LEU A 46 -0.34 1.48 -0.20
CA LEU A 46 0.52 0.42 0.33
C LEU A 46 1.99 0.86 0.43
N GLN A 47 2.51 1.51 -0.61
CA GLN A 47 3.87 2.05 -0.61
C GLN A 47 4.06 3.08 0.51
N LYS A 48 3.08 3.96 0.72
CA LYS A 48 3.13 4.94 1.81
C LYS A 48 3.13 4.27 3.18
N THR A 49 2.28 3.26 3.39
CA THR A 49 2.25 2.49 4.64
C THR A 49 3.61 1.84 4.93
N LEU A 50 4.25 1.25 3.92
CA LEU A 50 5.59 0.67 4.07
C LEU A 50 6.64 1.74 4.39
N GLN A 51 6.62 2.89 3.71
CA GLN A 51 7.53 4.01 3.99
C GLN A 51 7.36 4.57 5.40
N ASP A 52 6.12 4.68 5.88
CA ASP A 52 5.84 5.18 7.23
C ASP A 52 6.28 4.16 8.29
N ALA A 53 6.13 2.85 8.02
CA ALA A 53 6.66 1.79 8.87
C ALA A 53 8.20 1.80 8.91
N GLU A 54 8.85 1.91 7.76
CA GLU A 54 10.31 2.01 7.63
C GLU A 54 10.85 3.22 8.38
N LYS A 55 10.26 4.41 8.21
CA LYS A 55 10.64 5.60 8.98
C LYS A 55 10.50 5.41 10.48
N THR A 56 9.48 4.70 10.93
CA THR A 56 9.28 4.41 12.35
C THR A 56 10.37 3.47 12.87
N LEU A 57 10.80 2.50 12.06
CA LEU A 57 11.92 1.62 12.38
C LEU A 57 13.26 2.35 12.36
N VAL A 58 13.51 3.25 11.41
CA VAL A 58 14.73 4.06 11.35
C VAL A 58 14.79 5.04 12.53
N LYS A 59 13.64 5.62 12.94
CA LYS A 59 13.54 6.57 14.06
C LYS A 59 13.30 5.90 15.42
N VAL A 60 14.12 4.93 15.80
CA VAL A 60 14.11 4.45 17.18
C VAL A 60 14.78 5.49 18.06
N MET A 61 13.98 6.19 18.89
CA MET A 61 14.49 7.06 19.95
C MET A 61 15.31 6.22 20.93
N GLN A 62 16.54 6.65 21.19
CA GLN A 62 17.29 6.11 22.31
C GLN A 62 16.68 6.59 23.65
N PRO A 63 16.88 5.86 24.76
CA PRO A 63 16.39 6.25 26.08
C PRO A 63 16.85 7.64 26.56
N ASP A 64 17.90 8.20 25.95
CA ASP A 64 18.44 9.54 26.23
C ASP A 64 17.79 10.66 25.42
N GLY A 65 16.79 10.34 24.58
CA GLY A 65 16.08 11.29 23.75
C GLY A 65 16.80 11.68 22.44
N SER A 66 17.92 11.03 22.10
CA SER A 66 18.58 11.24 20.83
C SER A 66 17.91 10.44 19.69
N GLU A 67 17.80 11.08 18.52
CA GLU A 67 17.41 10.43 17.28
C GLU A 67 18.66 9.82 16.62
N VAL A 68 18.62 8.52 16.33
CA VAL A 68 19.65 7.86 15.51
C VAL A 68 19.00 7.49 14.21
N GLU A 69 19.50 8.01 13.09
CA GLU A 69 19.18 7.39 11.80
C GLU A 69 19.94 6.06 11.74
N MET A 70 19.21 4.95 11.76
CA MET A 70 19.78 3.68 11.32
C MET A 70 19.92 3.74 9.81
N ASP A 71 21.14 3.98 9.32
CA ASP A 71 21.51 3.79 7.92
C ASP A 71 21.33 2.30 7.58
N ILE A 72 20.23 1.94 6.90
CA ILE A 72 20.02 0.61 6.31
C ILE A 72 20.59 0.59 4.89
#